data_AF-A0A8J5F0V3-F1
#
_entry.id   AF-A0A8J5F0V3-F1
#
_cell.length_a   1.000
_cell.length_b   1.000
_cell.length_c   1.000
_cell.angle_alpha   90.00
_cell.angle_beta   90.00
_cell.angle_gamma   90.00
#
_symmetry.space_group_name_H-M   'P 1'
#
loop_
_entity.id
_entity.type
_entity.pdbx_description
1 polymer ?
#
loop_
_entity_poly.entity_id
_entity_poly.type
_entity_poly.pdbx_seq_one_letter_code
_entity_poly.pdbx_strand_id
1 'polypeptide(L)'
;MHKAHDHILTLEFRLQMSCNLIAIDQIMEDDVIAEELCTRSEYARWNPKYKILSNPVIVGPVITFFDDVNPDNPDFWYIQSLAEAGIVLSKLSALTFTSTLNNGVVSGPKKIQLLPQSFLSRFDLLNWKALLEYSLPSKFDVEMLRNEVNILDITTDRDVSPHVLVDLMASDNSITRRTFGNIRRLQPCKPVTKAQAAVVLISGRMAEAIQHEISRLEAEKMSRLHDEEEIRSELIQKGDIQRFWEGELEKEQERFLVVEKELKVALLSLEDEKKALNDSLIDYVKEKGELTCREKLQKCLKEEVDQMYDNLASERADLLSEQQNLERYSTELCAKQDAVVEAKSILEAEKEAIRIVRSWVAEEAMQIQSRADVLEQVVLRWRYNSGSGHSQNFSSNSKCSD
;
A
#
# COMPACT_ATOMS: atom_id res chain seq x y z
N MET A 1 -70.19 38.65 14.51
CA MET A 1 -70.61 37.30 14.09
C MET A 1 -69.94 36.80 12.81
N HIS A 2 -69.66 37.63 11.78
CA HIS A 2 -68.91 37.19 10.58
C HIS A 2 -67.51 36.61 10.87
N LYS A 3 -66.71 37.23 11.76
CA LYS A 3 -65.37 36.71 12.11
C LYS A 3 -65.36 35.36 12.84
N ALA A 4 -66.44 35.00 13.54
CA ALA A 4 -66.54 33.71 14.22
C ALA A 4 -66.90 32.59 13.25
N HIS A 5 -67.67 32.89 12.20
CA HIS A 5 -68.03 31.95 11.15
C HIS A 5 -66.82 31.62 10.25
N ASP A 6 -66.00 32.62 9.91
CA ASP A 6 -64.76 32.41 9.16
C ASP A 6 -63.73 31.56 9.92
N HIS A 7 -63.64 31.72 11.25
CA HIS A 7 -62.76 30.92 12.10
C HIS A 7 -63.24 29.47 12.29
N ILE A 8 -64.54 29.23 12.32
CA ILE A 8 -65.12 27.88 12.40
C ILE A 8 -64.92 27.14 11.07
N LEU A 9 -65.13 27.82 9.93
CA LEU A 9 -64.87 27.24 8.60
C LEU A 9 -63.39 26.91 8.39
N THR A 10 -62.46 27.71 8.93
CA THR A 10 -61.02 27.38 8.86
C THR A 10 -60.60 26.25 9.80
N LEU A 11 -61.30 26.05 10.92
CA LEU A 11 -61.07 24.93 11.83
C LEU A 11 -61.68 23.62 11.33
N GLU A 12 -62.87 23.65 10.74
CA GLU A 12 -63.46 22.50 10.03
C GLU A 12 -62.63 22.14 8.80
N PHE A 13 -62.16 23.11 8.02
CA PHE A 13 -61.26 22.84 6.90
C PHE A 13 -59.95 22.21 7.37
N ARG A 14 -59.38 22.67 8.51
CA ARG A 14 -58.18 22.07 9.13
C ARG A 14 -58.42 20.68 9.73
N LEU A 15 -59.59 20.44 10.34
CA LEU A 15 -59.99 19.13 10.91
C LEU A 15 -60.32 18.10 9.82
N GLN A 16 -60.96 18.54 8.74
CA GLN A 16 -61.19 17.75 7.53
C GLN A 16 -59.84 17.41 6.89
N MET A 17 -58.91 18.38 6.82
CA MET A 17 -57.56 18.16 6.32
C MET A 17 -56.77 17.17 7.19
N SER A 18 -56.94 17.18 8.52
CA SER A 18 -56.27 16.23 9.43
C SER A 18 -56.82 14.80 9.39
N CYS A 19 -58.12 14.59 9.13
CA CYS A 19 -58.65 13.24 8.91
C CYS A 19 -58.31 12.72 7.50
N ASN A 20 -58.26 13.62 6.52
CA ASN A 20 -57.82 13.33 5.17
C ASN A 20 -56.31 13.06 5.09
N LEU A 21 -55.49 13.60 6.01
CA LEU A 21 -54.04 13.47 6.04
C LEU A 21 -53.56 12.01 6.12
N ILE A 22 -54.27 11.11 6.82
CA ILE A 22 -53.91 9.68 6.88
C ILE A 22 -54.17 8.97 5.54
N ALA A 23 -55.31 9.24 4.91
CA ALA A 23 -55.61 8.73 3.57
C ALA A 23 -54.68 9.33 2.50
N ILE A 24 -54.23 10.57 2.73
CA ILE A 24 -53.26 11.29 1.91
C ILE A 24 -51.87 10.68 2.07
N ASP A 25 -51.38 10.39 3.27
CA ASP A 25 -50.07 9.77 3.51
C ASP A 25 -49.95 8.38 2.87
N GLN A 26 -51.06 7.65 2.71
CA GLN A 26 -51.05 6.34 2.06
C GLN A 26 -51.16 6.43 0.52
N ILE A 27 -51.65 7.56 0.01
CA ILE A 27 -51.77 7.83 -1.43
C ILE A 27 -50.55 8.59 -1.97
N MET A 28 -49.96 9.46 -1.16
CA MET A 28 -48.87 10.38 -1.46
C MET A 28 -47.56 9.83 -0.87
N GLU A 29 -46.41 10.36 -1.30
CA GLU A 29 -45.10 9.93 -0.82
C GLU A 29 -44.80 10.57 0.55
N ASP A 30 -43.95 9.95 1.37
CA ASP A 30 -43.67 10.35 2.77
C ASP A 30 -43.11 11.80 2.93
N ASP A 31 -42.74 12.47 1.83
CA ASP A 31 -42.10 13.80 1.80
C ASP A 31 -42.91 14.89 1.06
N VAL A 32 -44.24 14.83 1.00
CA VAL A 32 -45.02 15.83 0.25
C VAL A 32 -45.32 17.12 1.05
N ILE A 33 -44.87 18.26 0.51
CA ILE A 33 -45.21 19.61 1.00
C ILE A 33 -46.61 20.03 0.49
N ALA A 34 -47.53 20.30 1.42
CA ALA A 34 -48.94 20.58 1.14
C ALA A 34 -49.18 21.85 0.29
N GLU A 35 -48.36 22.89 0.46
CA GLU A 35 -48.50 24.20 -0.20
C GLU A 35 -47.90 24.26 -1.60
N GLU A 36 -47.11 23.26 -2.00
CA GLU A 36 -46.48 23.22 -3.33
C GLU A 36 -47.53 23.05 -4.43
N LEU A 37 -47.20 23.49 -5.65
CA LEU A 37 -48.08 23.31 -6.80
C LEU A 37 -47.99 21.87 -7.31
N CYS A 38 -49.14 21.29 -7.65
CA CYS A 38 -49.24 19.94 -8.16
C CYS A 38 -49.04 19.94 -9.68
N THR A 39 -48.14 19.09 -10.17
CA THR A 39 -47.95 18.83 -11.60
C THR A 39 -48.98 17.83 -12.11
N ARG A 40 -49.19 17.81 -13.43
CA ARG A 40 -50.12 16.87 -14.08
C ARG A 40 -49.67 15.41 -13.91
N SER A 41 -48.36 15.15 -13.87
CA SER A 41 -47.83 13.79 -13.68
C SER A 41 -47.98 13.31 -12.24
N GLU A 42 -47.73 14.18 -11.24
CA GLU A 42 -47.97 13.85 -9.82
C GLU A 42 -49.44 13.51 -9.57
N TYR A 43 -50.36 14.29 -10.12
CA TYR A 43 -51.79 13.99 -9.99
C TYR A 43 -52.17 12.64 -10.61
N ALA A 44 -51.59 12.29 -11.76
CA ALA A 44 -51.81 10.99 -12.39
C ALA A 44 -51.34 9.84 -11.49
N ARG A 45 -50.16 9.98 -10.87
CA ARG A 45 -49.55 9.00 -9.96
C ARG A 45 -50.40 8.77 -8.71
N TRP A 46 -50.97 9.83 -8.14
CA TRP A 46 -51.74 9.74 -6.90
C TRP A 46 -53.15 9.19 -7.08
N ASN A 47 -53.66 9.06 -8.30
CA ASN A 47 -55.04 8.65 -8.48
C ASN A 47 -55.23 7.13 -8.24
N PRO A 48 -56.00 6.72 -7.20
CA PRO A 48 -56.03 5.35 -6.72
C PRO A 48 -56.64 4.35 -7.71
N LYS A 49 -57.56 4.79 -8.59
CA LYS A 49 -58.10 3.94 -9.67
C LYS A 49 -57.01 3.39 -10.59
N TYR A 50 -55.92 4.14 -10.74
CA TYR A 50 -54.83 3.78 -11.65
C TYR A 50 -53.67 3.09 -10.95
N LYS A 51 -53.56 3.19 -9.61
CA LYS A 51 -52.69 2.30 -8.82
C LYS A 51 -53.16 0.85 -8.89
N ILE A 52 -54.47 0.60 -8.95
CA ILE A 52 -55.05 -0.76 -9.00
C ILE A 52 -54.92 -1.37 -10.42
N LEU A 53 -54.97 -0.55 -11.47
CA LEU A 53 -54.82 -1.01 -12.87
C LEU A 53 -53.33 -1.17 -13.27
N SER A 54 -52.42 -0.49 -12.58
CA SER A 54 -50.97 -0.54 -12.82
C SER A 54 -50.32 -1.73 -12.14
N ASN A 55 -50.70 -2.94 -12.51
CA ASN A 55 -49.86 -4.12 -12.28
C ASN A 55 -49.38 -4.63 -13.65
N PRO A 56 -48.18 -4.23 -14.12
CA PRO A 56 -47.78 -4.44 -15.50
C PRO A 56 -47.31 -5.89 -15.70
N VAL A 57 -48.19 -6.73 -16.21
CA VAL A 57 -47.75 -7.89 -17.00
C VAL A 57 -48.35 -7.76 -18.38
N ILE A 58 -47.72 -6.94 -19.24
CA ILE A 58 -48.07 -6.91 -20.67
C ILE A 58 -46.78 -6.96 -21.49
N VAL A 59 -46.55 -8.12 -22.11
CA VAL A 59 -45.53 -8.35 -23.14
C VAL A 59 -46.10 -7.85 -24.47
N GLY A 60 -45.61 -6.71 -24.96
CA GLY A 60 -46.02 -6.12 -26.25
C GLY A 60 -45.32 -4.79 -26.55
N PRO A 61 -45.41 -4.27 -27.79
CA PRO A 61 -44.82 -2.98 -28.12
C PRO A 61 -45.53 -1.85 -27.37
N VAL A 62 -44.74 -1.00 -26.69
CA VAL A 62 -45.25 0.14 -25.90
C VAL A 62 -45.76 1.22 -26.84
N ILE A 63 -47.09 1.36 -26.94
CA ILE A 63 -47.74 2.42 -27.72
C ILE A 63 -47.89 3.65 -26.82
N THR A 64 -47.40 4.82 -27.25
CA THR A 64 -47.52 6.08 -26.50
C THR A 64 -48.75 6.86 -26.93
N PHE A 65 -49.66 7.17 -26.00
CA PHE A 65 -50.87 7.96 -26.29
C PHE A 65 -50.64 9.48 -26.35
N PHE A 66 -49.42 9.93 -26.03
CA PHE A 66 -48.95 11.32 -26.07
C PHE A 66 -47.61 11.42 -26.78
N ASP A 67 -47.31 12.58 -27.39
CA ASP A 67 -46.05 12.83 -28.11
C ASP A 67 -44.91 13.31 -27.21
N ASP A 68 -45.22 13.75 -25.99
CA ASP A 68 -44.30 14.39 -25.04
C ASP A 68 -44.03 13.54 -23.77
N VAL A 69 -44.42 12.27 -23.78
CA VAL A 69 -44.25 11.33 -22.65
C VAL A 69 -43.36 10.17 -23.06
N ASN A 70 -42.16 10.08 -22.48
CA ASN A 70 -41.21 8.99 -22.70
C ASN A 70 -41.60 7.74 -21.88
N PRO A 71 -41.57 6.51 -22.45
CA PRO A 71 -41.61 5.24 -21.72
C PRO A 71 -40.71 5.15 -20.48
N ASP A 72 -39.56 5.82 -20.46
CA ASP A 72 -38.63 5.79 -19.32
C ASP A 72 -39.08 6.67 -18.14
N ASN A 73 -40.15 7.45 -18.30
CA ASN A 73 -40.67 8.28 -17.22
C ASN A 73 -41.28 7.38 -16.12
N PRO A 74 -40.93 7.57 -14.82
CA PRO A 74 -41.54 6.80 -13.73
C PRO A 74 -43.07 6.94 -13.69
N ASP A 75 -43.61 8.06 -14.18
CA ASP A 75 -45.05 8.33 -14.26
C ASP A 75 -45.73 7.78 -15.52
N PHE A 76 -44.98 7.10 -16.39
CA PHE A 76 -45.45 6.71 -17.71
C PHE A 76 -46.76 5.93 -17.66
N TRP A 77 -46.84 4.86 -16.86
CA TRP A 77 -48.03 4.00 -16.81
C TRP A 77 -49.25 4.69 -16.21
N TYR A 78 -49.05 5.52 -15.19
CA TYR A 78 -50.14 6.32 -14.60
C TYR A 78 -50.70 7.32 -15.61
N ILE A 79 -49.81 7.96 -16.38
CA ILE A 79 -50.19 8.90 -17.45
C ILE A 79 -50.93 8.19 -18.59
N GLN A 80 -50.45 7.03 -19.06
CA GLN A 80 -51.14 6.28 -20.11
C GLN A 80 -52.53 5.85 -19.65
N SER A 81 -52.68 5.43 -18.39
CA SER A 81 -53.96 5.01 -17.82
C SER A 81 -55.02 6.13 -17.84
N LEU A 82 -54.62 7.40 -17.66
CA LEU A 82 -55.52 8.55 -17.81
C LEU A 82 -56.04 8.71 -19.23
N ALA A 83 -55.21 8.44 -20.24
CA ALA A 83 -55.60 8.47 -21.64
C ALA A 83 -56.51 7.31 -22.02
N GLU A 84 -56.22 6.09 -21.53
CA GLU A 84 -57.06 4.91 -21.74
C GLU A 84 -58.46 5.07 -21.14
N ALA A 85 -58.53 5.69 -19.96
CA ALA A 85 -59.80 6.01 -19.31
C ALA A 85 -60.59 7.15 -19.99
N GLY A 86 -60.04 7.77 -21.03
CA GLY A 86 -60.69 8.85 -21.77
C GLY A 86 -60.81 10.17 -20.99
N ILE A 87 -60.04 10.35 -19.92
CA ILE A 87 -60.08 11.57 -19.10
C ILE A 87 -59.36 12.72 -19.79
N VAL A 88 -58.21 12.43 -20.39
CA VAL A 88 -57.36 13.42 -21.04
C VAL A 88 -57.39 13.20 -22.54
N LEU A 89 -57.46 14.31 -23.29
CA LEU A 89 -57.37 14.28 -24.75
C LEU A 89 -56.06 13.63 -25.19
N SER A 90 -56.16 12.48 -25.82
CA SER A 90 -55.02 11.65 -26.24
C SER A 90 -55.15 11.27 -27.72
N LYS A 91 -54.12 10.60 -28.28
CA LYS A 91 -54.18 10.03 -29.63
C LYS A 91 -55.37 9.09 -29.84
N LEU A 92 -55.84 8.43 -28.78
CA LEU A 92 -57.02 7.56 -28.82
C LEU A 92 -58.30 8.36 -29.09
N SER A 93 -58.44 9.53 -28.46
CA SER A 93 -59.60 10.41 -28.64
C SER A 93 -59.56 11.16 -29.98
N ALA A 94 -58.37 11.53 -30.46
CA ALA A 94 -58.22 12.19 -31.76
C ALA A 94 -58.61 11.27 -32.93
N LEU A 95 -58.40 9.95 -32.80
CA LEU A 95 -58.77 8.96 -33.81
C LEU A 95 -60.29 8.85 -34.00
N THR A 96 -61.07 9.09 -32.94
CA THR A 96 -62.55 9.09 -33.00
C THR A 96 -63.11 10.35 -33.66
N PHE A 97 -62.49 11.53 -33.45
CA PHE A 97 -62.93 12.79 -34.07
C PHE A 97 -62.62 12.86 -35.58
N THR A 98 -61.47 12.34 -36.02
CA THR A 98 -61.09 12.36 -37.45
C THR A 98 -62.00 11.48 -38.31
N SER A 99 -62.66 10.48 -37.74
CA SER A 99 -63.64 9.67 -38.47
C SER A 99 -64.99 10.39 -38.70
N THR A 100 -65.24 11.51 -38.02
CA THR A 100 -66.50 12.29 -38.13
C THR A 100 -66.38 13.60 -38.90
N LEU A 101 -65.16 14.07 -39.18
CA LEU A 101 -64.91 15.33 -39.89
C LEU A 101 -64.17 15.08 -41.21
N ASN A 102 -64.78 14.33 -42.12
CA ASN A 102 -64.41 14.38 -43.53
C ASN A 102 -65.04 15.62 -44.16
N ASN A 103 -64.42 16.79 -43.96
CA ASN A 103 -64.49 17.90 -44.90
C ASN A 103 -63.29 18.81 -44.69
N GLY A 104 -62.56 19.05 -45.77
CA GLY A 104 -61.14 19.36 -45.74
C GLY A 104 -60.79 20.72 -45.18
N VAL A 105 -59.84 20.72 -44.25
CA VAL A 105 -58.65 21.57 -44.26
C VAL A 105 -57.52 20.73 -43.67
N VAL A 106 -56.49 20.44 -44.46
CA VAL A 106 -55.28 19.73 -44.03
C VAL A 106 -54.46 20.69 -43.15
N SER A 107 -54.69 20.63 -41.84
CA SER A 107 -53.68 21.04 -40.87
C SER A 107 -52.89 19.78 -40.51
N GLY A 108 -51.55 19.85 -40.51
CA GLY A 108 -50.65 18.70 -40.29
C GLY A 108 -50.95 17.91 -39.00
N PRO A 109 -50.26 16.77 -38.76
CA PRO A 109 -50.56 15.93 -37.60
C PRO A 109 -50.49 16.77 -36.32
N LYS A 110 -51.66 17.01 -35.71
CA LYS A 110 -51.77 17.82 -34.50
C LYS A 110 -51.03 17.05 -33.40
N LYS A 111 -49.86 17.54 -33.00
CA LYS A 111 -49.09 16.94 -31.90
C LYS A 111 -49.94 16.98 -30.64
N ILE A 112 -50.17 15.82 -30.02
CA ILE A 112 -50.99 15.69 -28.82
C ILE A 112 -50.05 15.64 -27.63
N GLN A 113 -50.10 16.69 -26.82
CA GLN A 113 -49.21 16.91 -25.68
C GLN A 113 -49.99 16.92 -24.38
N LEU A 114 -49.48 16.21 -23.37
CA LEU A 114 -50.03 16.24 -22.02
C LEU A 114 -49.44 17.36 -21.17
N LEU A 115 -48.17 17.70 -21.42
CA LEU A 115 -47.30 18.55 -20.64
C LEU A 115 -47.15 18.06 -19.18
N PRO A 116 -46.53 16.88 -18.95
CA PRO A 116 -46.47 16.23 -17.63
C PRO A 116 -45.95 17.12 -16.50
N GLN A 117 -44.95 17.94 -16.80
CA GLN A 117 -44.26 18.84 -15.86
C GLN A 117 -44.98 20.18 -15.65
N SER A 118 -46.07 20.44 -16.38
CA SER A 118 -46.84 21.66 -16.18
C SER A 118 -47.73 21.55 -14.94
N PHE A 119 -47.97 22.68 -14.29
CA PHE A 119 -48.87 22.74 -13.14
C PHE A 119 -50.31 22.44 -13.56
N LEU A 120 -50.98 21.62 -12.76
CA LEU A 120 -52.36 21.25 -12.97
C LEU A 120 -53.27 22.45 -12.69
N SER A 121 -54.15 22.77 -13.64
CA SER A 121 -55.12 23.85 -13.51
C SER A 121 -56.34 23.40 -12.69
N ARG A 122 -57.02 24.34 -12.04
CA ARG A 122 -58.26 24.05 -11.30
C ARG A 122 -59.34 23.43 -12.17
N PHE A 123 -59.45 23.91 -13.41
CA PHE A 123 -60.41 23.37 -14.35
C PHE A 123 -60.06 21.94 -14.75
N ASP A 124 -58.80 21.67 -15.10
CA ASP A 124 -58.37 20.31 -15.46
C ASP A 124 -58.58 19.34 -14.30
N LEU A 125 -58.19 19.71 -13.08
CA LEU A 125 -58.40 18.91 -11.88
C LEU A 125 -59.87 18.51 -11.70
N LEU A 126 -60.78 19.49 -11.75
CA LEU A 126 -62.21 19.26 -11.56
C LEU A 126 -62.82 18.47 -12.72
N ASN A 127 -62.46 18.82 -13.96
CA ASN A 127 -62.94 18.11 -15.14
C ASN A 127 -62.49 16.64 -15.14
N TRP A 128 -61.23 16.39 -14.80
CA TRP A 128 -60.67 15.05 -14.75
C TRP A 128 -61.34 14.19 -13.68
N LYS A 129 -61.55 14.76 -12.49
CA LYS A 129 -62.27 14.06 -11.43
C LYS A 129 -63.74 13.87 -11.76
N ALA A 130 -64.41 14.88 -12.34
CA ALA A 130 -65.83 14.80 -12.68
C ALA A 130 -66.12 13.72 -13.73
N LEU A 131 -65.23 13.54 -14.72
CA LEU A 131 -65.32 12.44 -15.71
C LEU A 131 -65.24 11.04 -15.06
N LEU A 132 -64.57 10.93 -13.90
CA LEU A 132 -64.47 9.67 -13.16
C LEU A 132 -65.62 9.39 -12.22
N GLU A 133 -66.26 10.44 -11.72
CA GLU A 133 -67.26 10.38 -10.67
C GLU A 133 -68.68 10.41 -11.24
N TYR A 134 -68.89 11.09 -12.37
CA TYR A 134 -70.20 11.28 -13.00
C TYR A 134 -70.30 10.53 -14.32
N SER A 135 -71.44 9.85 -14.53
CA SER A 135 -71.78 9.23 -15.81
C SER A 135 -73.03 9.91 -16.33
N LEU A 136 -72.94 10.59 -17.47
CA LEU A 136 -74.09 11.30 -18.05
C LEU A 136 -74.92 10.37 -18.96
N PRO A 137 -76.26 10.41 -18.85
CA PRO A 137 -77.15 9.76 -19.82
C PRO A 137 -77.12 10.50 -21.17
N SER A 138 -77.38 9.79 -22.28
CA SER A 138 -77.22 10.28 -23.65
C SER A 138 -78.16 11.41 -24.08
N LYS A 139 -79.22 11.68 -23.32
CA LYS A 139 -80.14 12.81 -23.52
C LYS A 139 -80.06 13.71 -22.28
N PHE A 140 -79.18 14.69 -22.33
CA PHE A 140 -78.95 15.60 -21.21
C PHE A 140 -79.05 17.05 -21.66
N ASP A 141 -79.87 17.86 -20.98
CA ASP A 141 -80.05 19.28 -21.28
C ASP A 141 -78.98 20.13 -20.56
N VAL A 142 -77.98 20.54 -21.33
CA VAL A 142 -76.82 21.32 -20.84
C VAL A 142 -77.19 22.78 -20.54
N GLU A 143 -78.22 23.33 -21.22
CA GLU A 143 -78.61 24.74 -21.07
C GLU A 143 -79.35 24.98 -19.75
N MET A 144 -80.13 23.99 -19.30
CA MET A 144 -80.77 24.03 -17.98
C MET A 144 -79.73 24.09 -16.84
N LEU A 145 -78.67 23.27 -16.91
CA LEU A 145 -77.60 23.27 -15.90
C LEU A 145 -76.89 24.62 -15.81
N ARG A 146 -76.57 25.20 -16.97
CA ARG A 146 -75.84 26.46 -17.04
C ARG A 146 -76.59 27.61 -16.35
N ASN A 147 -77.92 27.59 -16.41
CA ASN A 147 -78.76 28.59 -15.77
C ASN A 147 -78.85 28.44 -14.24
N GLU A 148 -78.67 27.22 -13.72
CA GLU A 148 -78.74 26.94 -12.28
C GLU A 148 -77.37 27.07 -11.57
N VAL A 149 -76.27 27.02 -12.31
CA VAL A 149 -74.90 27.15 -11.77
C VAL A 149 -74.54 28.62 -11.53
N ASN A 150 -74.20 28.97 -10.28
CA ASN A 150 -73.92 30.35 -9.85
C ASN A 150 -72.42 30.75 -9.92
N ILE A 151 -71.62 30.14 -10.80
CA ILE A 151 -70.18 30.45 -10.97
C ILE A 151 -69.94 31.27 -12.24
N LEU A 152 -69.53 32.53 -12.06
CA LEU A 152 -69.51 33.55 -13.12
C LEU A 152 -68.59 33.22 -14.31
N ASP A 153 -67.44 32.61 -14.05
CA ASP A 153 -66.41 32.32 -15.05
C ASP A 153 -66.62 30.98 -15.76
N ILE A 154 -67.53 30.13 -15.28
CA ILE A 154 -67.89 28.85 -15.91
C ILE A 154 -69.11 29.03 -16.81
N THR A 155 -70.11 29.82 -16.39
CA THR A 155 -71.33 30.04 -17.18
C THR A 155 -71.08 30.78 -18.50
N THR A 156 -70.01 31.58 -18.56
CA THR A 156 -69.60 32.34 -19.76
C THR A 156 -68.84 31.49 -20.78
N ASP A 157 -68.24 30.38 -20.35
CA ASP A 157 -67.40 29.52 -21.20
C ASP A 157 -68.24 28.40 -21.85
N ARG A 158 -68.18 28.28 -23.18
CA ARG A 158 -68.93 27.25 -23.93
C ARG A 158 -68.23 25.89 -23.90
N ASP A 159 -66.95 25.85 -23.52
CA ASP A 159 -66.13 24.63 -23.59
C ASP A 159 -66.17 23.81 -22.28
N VAL A 160 -67.04 24.17 -21.34
CA VAL A 160 -67.19 23.48 -20.05
C VAL A 160 -67.86 22.12 -20.22
N SER A 161 -67.19 21.08 -19.73
CA SER A 161 -67.74 19.72 -19.70
C SER A 161 -69.03 19.64 -18.87
N PRO A 162 -70.09 18.98 -19.39
CA PRO A 162 -71.32 18.74 -18.64
C PRO A 162 -71.11 18.03 -17.29
N HIS A 163 -70.05 17.23 -17.16
CA HIS A 163 -69.69 16.54 -15.92
C HIS A 163 -69.36 17.51 -14.79
N VAL A 164 -68.68 18.61 -15.10
CA VAL A 164 -68.34 19.66 -14.13
C VAL A 164 -69.60 20.40 -13.69
N LEU A 165 -70.54 20.66 -14.61
CA LEU A 165 -71.81 21.30 -14.27
C LEU A 165 -72.66 20.42 -13.33
N VAL A 166 -72.68 19.11 -13.55
CA VAL A 166 -73.35 18.14 -12.65
C VAL A 166 -72.71 18.13 -11.26
N ASP A 167 -71.37 18.19 -11.18
CA ASP A 167 -70.67 18.34 -9.90
C ASP A 167 -71.15 19.60 -9.17
N LEU A 168 -71.20 20.74 -9.85
CA LEU A 168 -71.60 22.02 -9.26
C LEU A 168 -73.04 22.03 -8.72
N MET A 169 -73.94 21.25 -9.32
CA MET A 169 -75.30 21.07 -8.81
C MET A 169 -75.39 20.17 -7.57
N ALA A 170 -74.37 19.34 -7.31
CA ALA A 170 -74.37 18.41 -6.17
C ALA A 170 -74.23 19.11 -4.80
N SER A 171 -74.24 20.45 -4.76
CA SER A 171 -74.26 21.28 -3.56
C SER A 171 -73.19 20.86 -2.54
N ASP A 172 -73.55 20.44 -1.32
CA ASP A 172 -72.63 20.02 -0.26
C ASP A 172 -71.82 18.76 -0.61
N ASN A 173 -72.32 17.95 -1.56
CA ASN A 173 -71.64 16.76 -2.05
C ASN A 173 -70.79 17.02 -3.30
N SER A 174 -70.73 18.26 -3.78
CA SER A 174 -69.87 18.63 -4.91
C SER A 174 -68.39 18.58 -4.52
N ILE A 175 -67.58 18.02 -5.41
CA ILE A 175 -66.13 18.01 -5.31
C ILE A 175 -65.64 19.46 -5.25
N THR A 176 -66.17 20.33 -6.12
CA THR A 176 -65.80 21.74 -6.17
C THR A 176 -66.00 22.46 -4.83
N ARG A 177 -67.14 22.24 -4.15
CA ARG A 177 -67.42 22.90 -2.87
C ARG A 177 -66.58 22.32 -1.73
N ARG A 178 -66.29 21.02 -1.75
CA ARG A 178 -65.41 20.39 -0.75
C ARG A 178 -63.96 20.86 -0.87
N THR A 179 -63.51 21.18 -2.09
CA THR A 179 -62.09 21.51 -2.33
C THR A 179 -61.80 22.99 -2.29
N PHE A 180 -62.71 23.82 -2.80
CA PHE A 180 -62.54 25.27 -2.89
C PHE A 180 -63.50 26.07 -1.99
N GLY A 181 -64.45 25.40 -1.32
CA GLY A 181 -65.48 26.07 -0.53
C GLY A 181 -66.58 26.70 -1.39
N ASN A 182 -67.35 27.59 -0.79
CA ASN A 182 -68.41 28.32 -1.50
C ASN A 182 -67.82 29.48 -2.32
N ILE A 183 -67.44 29.18 -3.56
CA ILE A 183 -66.80 30.13 -4.48
C ILE A 183 -67.80 30.78 -5.45
N ARG A 184 -67.62 32.07 -5.73
CA ARG A 184 -68.34 32.78 -6.81
C ARG A 184 -67.58 32.78 -8.15
N ARG A 185 -66.28 32.47 -8.11
CA ARG A 185 -65.35 32.41 -9.26
C ARG A 185 -64.36 31.27 -9.07
N LEU A 186 -64.20 30.41 -10.08
CA LEU A 186 -63.28 29.25 -10.01
C LEU A 186 -61.83 29.64 -10.30
N GLN A 187 -61.62 30.57 -11.22
CA GLN A 187 -60.34 30.88 -11.86
C GLN A 187 -59.78 29.64 -12.59
N PRO A 188 -60.36 29.22 -13.73
CA PRO A 188 -60.05 27.97 -14.43
C PRO A 188 -58.55 27.70 -14.64
N CYS A 189 -57.79 28.73 -15.01
CA CYS A 189 -56.37 28.63 -15.33
C CYS A 189 -55.43 28.68 -14.10
N LYS A 190 -55.95 28.89 -12.89
CA LYS A 190 -55.11 28.98 -11.70
C LYS A 190 -54.53 27.61 -11.36
N PRO A 191 -53.24 27.49 -11.01
CA PRO A 191 -52.66 26.22 -10.62
C PRO A 191 -53.19 25.77 -9.25
N VAL A 192 -53.12 24.45 -9.04
CA VAL A 192 -53.66 23.75 -7.88
C VAL A 192 -52.51 23.37 -6.93
N THR A 193 -52.73 23.48 -5.63
CA THR A 193 -51.75 22.99 -4.63
C THR A 193 -51.88 21.48 -4.41
N LYS A 194 -50.80 20.82 -3.98
CA LYS A 194 -50.79 19.38 -3.67
C LYS A 194 -51.90 19.01 -2.67
N ALA A 195 -52.12 19.82 -1.64
CA ALA A 195 -53.24 19.64 -0.72
C ALA A 195 -54.62 19.71 -1.40
N GLN A 196 -54.83 20.65 -2.32
CA GLN A 196 -56.11 20.77 -3.05
C GLN A 196 -56.34 19.56 -3.97
N ALA A 197 -55.29 19.09 -4.64
CA ALA A 197 -55.34 17.89 -5.47
C ALA A 197 -55.69 16.65 -4.64
N ALA A 198 -55.07 16.53 -3.45
CA ALA A 198 -55.31 15.44 -2.53
C ALA A 198 -56.75 15.40 -2.01
N VAL A 199 -57.31 16.57 -1.61
CA VAL A 199 -58.73 16.69 -1.23
C VAL A 199 -59.66 16.30 -2.38
N VAL A 200 -59.32 16.62 -3.63
CA VAL A 200 -60.12 16.18 -4.79
C VAL A 200 -60.12 14.66 -4.93
N LEU A 201 -58.98 13.99 -4.75
CA LEU A 201 -58.86 12.55 -4.94
C LEU A 201 -59.76 11.76 -3.98
N ILE A 202 -59.76 12.15 -2.71
CA ILE A 202 -60.54 11.52 -1.63
C ILE A 202 -61.98 12.05 -1.55
N SER A 203 -62.33 13.10 -2.29
CA SER A 203 -63.69 13.62 -2.40
C SER A 203 -64.45 12.98 -3.57
N GLY A 204 -65.77 13.12 -3.56
CA GLY A 204 -66.65 12.57 -4.60
C GLY A 204 -67.48 11.39 -4.10
N ARG A 205 -68.11 10.68 -5.03
CA ARG A 205 -69.04 9.57 -4.73
C ARG A 205 -68.29 8.28 -4.41
N MET A 206 -67.07 8.12 -4.92
CA MET A 206 -66.23 6.95 -4.65
C MET A 206 -65.44 7.05 -3.33
N ALA A 207 -65.57 8.15 -2.59
CA ALA A 207 -64.83 8.38 -1.35
C ALA A 207 -64.99 7.25 -0.32
N GLU A 208 -66.22 6.78 -0.09
CA GLU A 208 -66.51 5.70 0.86
C GLU A 208 -65.90 4.36 0.44
N ALA A 209 -65.93 4.06 -0.86
CA ALA A 209 -65.34 2.84 -1.41
C ALA A 209 -63.80 2.85 -1.28
N ILE A 210 -63.18 4.00 -1.54
CA ILE A 210 -61.74 4.19 -1.36
C ILE A 210 -61.37 4.04 0.12
N GLN A 211 -62.14 4.65 1.03
CA GLN A 211 -61.88 4.57 2.46
C GLN A 211 -61.99 3.13 3.00
N HIS A 212 -63.01 2.38 2.56
CA HIS A 212 -63.16 0.98 2.94
C HIS A 212 -61.96 0.12 2.48
N GLU A 213 -61.46 0.35 1.27
CA GLU A 213 -60.30 -0.37 0.75
C GLU A 213 -59.01 -0.01 1.48
N ILE A 214 -58.81 1.26 1.84
CA ILE A 214 -57.69 1.69 2.69
C ILE A 214 -57.74 0.96 4.04
N SER A 215 -58.89 0.98 4.72
CA SER A 215 -59.04 0.30 6.01
C SER A 215 -58.86 -1.22 5.91
N ARG A 216 -59.27 -1.84 4.80
CA ARG A 216 -59.01 -3.26 4.51
C ARG A 216 -57.51 -3.55 4.39
N LEU A 217 -56.79 -2.73 3.63
CA LEU A 217 -55.33 -2.86 3.46
C LEU A 217 -54.55 -2.60 4.75
N GLU A 218 -54.99 -1.65 5.57
CA GLU A 218 -54.43 -1.40 6.90
C GLU A 218 -54.60 -2.63 7.80
N ALA A 219 -55.80 -3.21 7.86
CA ALA A 219 -56.05 -4.42 8.64
C ALA A 219 -55.19 -5.60 8.17
N GLU A 220 -55.04 -5.79 6.86
CA GLU A 220 -54.18 -6.81 6.26
C GLU A 220 -52.70 -6.59 6.60
N LYS A 221 -52.23 -5.34 6.57
CA LYS A 221 -50.86 -4.98 6.99
C LYS A 221 -50.64 -5.29 8.46
N MET A 222 -51.59 -4.94 9.33
CA MET A 222 -51.48 -5.21 10.77
C MET A 222 -51.47 -6.72 11.06
N SER A 223 -52.26 -7.51 10.33
CA SER A 223 -52.24 -8.98 10.43
C SER A 223 -50.86 -9.54 10.07
N ARG A 224 -50.27 -9.12 8.94
CA ARG A 224 -48.92 -9.58 8.55
C ARG A 224 -47.86 -9.26 9.59
N LEU A 225 -47.88 -8.03 10.14
CA LEU A 225 -46.94 -7.62 11.18
C LEU A 225 -47.11 -8.45 12.45
N HIS A 226 -48.34 -8.85 12.78
CA HIS A 226 -48.61 -9.72 13.90
C HIS A 226 -48.05 -11.13 13.68
N ASP A 227 -48.29 -11.73 12.51
CA ASP A 227 -47.76 -13.04 12.14
C ASP A 227 -46.21 -13.04 12.18
N GLU A 228 -45.57 -11.99 11.68
CA GLU A 228 -44.12 -11.82 11.75
C GLU A 228 -43.59 -11.74 13.19
N GLU A 229 -44.29 -11.04 14.08
CA GLU A 229 -43.94 -10.95 15.49
C GLU A 229 -44.13 -12.29 16.22
N GLU A 230 -45.20 -13.02 15.89
CA GLU A 230 -45.43 -14.36 16.44
C GLU A 230 -44.30 -15.31 16.02
N ILE A 231 -43.97 -15.37 14.72
CA ILE A 231 -42.86 -16.19 14.22
C ILE A 231 -41.54 -15.81 14.90
N ARG A 232 -41.27 -14.51 15.05
CA ARG A 232 -40.04 -14.03 15.71
C ARG A 232 -40.01 -14.45 17.18
N SER A 233 -41.12 -14.27 17.89
CA SER A 233 -41.25 -14.63 19.31
C SER A 233 -41.10 -16.14 19.52
N GLU A 234 -41.72 -16.97 18.67
CA GLU A 234 -41.54 -18.42 18.69
C GLU A 234 -40.09 -18.83 18.48
N LEU A 235 -39.41 -18.21 17.51
CA LEU A 235 -38.02 -18.52 17.19
C LEU A 235 -37.08 -18.17 18.35
N ILE A 236 -37.35 -17.04 19.03
CA ILE A 236 -36.64 -16.63 20.23
C ILE A 236 -36.94 -17.60 21.39
N GLN A 237 -38.22 -17.96 21.61
CA GLN A 237 -38.63 -18.87 22.70
C GLN A 237 -38.05 -20.27 22.54
N LYS A 238 -37.99 -20.81 21.31
CA LYS A 238 -37.34 -22.09 21.03
C LYS A 238 -35.86 -22.07 21.40
N GLY A 239 -35.21 -20.90 21.31
CA GLY A 239 -33.81 -20.72 21.68
C GLY A 239 -32.84 -21.58 20.87
N ASP A 240 -33.28 -22.20 19.77
CA ASP A 240 -32.47 -23.13 18.98
C ASP A 240 -31.25 -22.41 18.38
N ILE A 241 -31.46 -21.19 17.90
CA ILE A 241 -30.40 -20.33 17.38
C ILE A 241 -29.40 -19.99 18.49
N GLN A 242 -29.88 -19.64 19.67
CA GLN A 242 -29.02 -19.31 20.80
C GLN A 242 -28.18 -20.52 21.22
N ARG A 243 -28.79 -21.69 21.42
CA ARG A 243 -28.09 -22.92 21.79
C ARG A 243 -27.09 -23.36 20.72
N PHE A 244 -27.43 -23.18 19.44
CA PHE A 244 -26.50 -23.47 18.34
C PHE A 244 -25.24 -22.61 18.43
N TRP A 245 -25.39 -21.29 18.60
CA TRP A 245 -24.24 -20.39 18.70
C TRP A 245 -23.46 -20.55 20.00
N GLU A 246 -24.12 -20.82 21.11
CA GLU A 246 -23.45 -21.15 22.38
C GLU A 246 -22.59 -22.42 22.22
N GLY A 247 -23.12 -23.46 21.55
CA GLY A 247 -22.36 -24.68 21.28
C GLY A 247 -21.19 -24.48 20.31
N GLU A 248 -21.35 -23.68 19.26
CA GLU A 248 -20.24 -23.33 18.36
C GLU A 248 -19.18 -22.47 19.06
N LEU A 249 -19.61 -21.55 19.94
CA LEU A 249 -18.70 -20.74 20.74
C LEU A 249 -17.90 -21.60 21.72
N GLU A 250 -18.54 -22.56 22.38
CA GLU A 250 -17.87 -23.50 23.30
C GLU A 250 -16.82 -24.34 22.57
N LYS A 251 -17.15 -24.91 21.40
CA LYS A 251 -16.18 -25.64 20.57
C LYS A 251 -14.98 -24.80 20.17
N GLU A 252 -15.21 -23.53 19.84
CA GLU A 252 -14.13 -22.63 19.46
C GLU A 252 -13.28 -22.21 20.68
N GLN A 253 -13.88 -22.05 21.86
CA GLN A 253 -13.16 -21.87 23.12
C GLN A 253 -12.31 -23.09 23.47
N GLU A 254 -12.81 -24.30 23.28
CA GLU A 254 -12.02 -25.53 23.49
C GLU A 254 -10.81 -25.59 22.55
N ARG A 255 -11.00 -25.25 21.27
CA ARG A 255 -9.89 -25.15 20.29
C ARG A 255 -8.86 -24.11 20.72
N PHE A 256 -9.32 -22.94 21.16
CA PHE A 256 -8.44 -21.89 21.68
C PHE A 256 -7.59 -22.42 22.85
N LEU A 257 -8.20 -23.12 23.81
CA LEU A 257 -7.48 -23.68 24.95
C LEU A 257 -6.44 -24.75 24.54
N VAL A 258 -6.73 -25.57 23.54
CA VAL A 258 -5.77 -26.54 22.98
C VAL A 258 -4.58 -25.82 22.36
N VAL A 259 -4.85 -24.84 21.47
CA VAL A 259 -3.80 -24.05 20.81
C VAL A 259 -2.98 -23.26 21.83
N GLU A 260 -3.61 -22.70 22.87
CA GLU A 260 -2.91 -21.96 23.93
C GLU A 260 -1.95 -22.88 24.70
N LYS A 261 -2.36 -24.13 24.99
CA LYS A 261 -1.48 -25.13 25.62
C LYS A 261 -0.31 -25.49 24.71
N GLU A 262 -0.57 -25.74 23.43
CA GLU A 262 0.48 -26.06 22.45
C GLU A 262 1.48 -24.90 22.29
N LEU A 263 0.98 -23.66 22.24
CA LEU A 263 1.82 -22.46 22.19
C LEU A 263 2.70 -22.33 23.44
N LYS A 264 2.15 -22.58 24.63
CA LYS A 264 2.93 -22.59 25.88
C LYS A 264 4.04 -23.65 25.83
N VAL A 265 3.76 -24.85 25.31
CA VAL A 265 4.77 -25.92 25.15
C VAL A 265 5.86 -25.49 24.15
N ALA A 266 5.48 -24.93 23.00
CA ALA A 266 6.42 -24.45 21.99
C ALA A 266 7.34 -23.33 22.53
N LEU A 267 6.79 -22.41 23.32
CA LEU A 267 7.58 -21.35 23.96
C LEU A 267 8.59 -21.90 24.98
N LEU A 268 8.21 -22.90 25.77
CA LEU A 268 9.14 -23.55 26.70
C LEU A 268 10.27 -24.26 25.94
N SER A 269 9.95 -25.01 24.88
CA SER A 269 10.95 -25.65 24.03
C SER A 269 11.92 -24.65 23.42
N LEU A 270 11.43 -23.49 22.97
CA LEU A 270 12.26 -22.45 22.38
C LEU A 270 13.21 -21.81 23.41
N GLU A 271 12.76 -21.60 24.65
CA GLU A 271 13.63 -21.09 25.71
C GLU A 271 14.71 -22.12 26.09
N ASP A 272 14.40 -23.41 26.09
CA ASP A 272 15.37 -24.48 26.30
C ASP A 272 16.42 -24.51 25.18
N GLU A 273 16.01 -24.41 23.90
CA GLU A 273 16.93 -24.32 22.76
C GLU A 273 17.83 -23.08 22.84
N LYS A 274 17.26 -21.94 23.19
CA LYS A 274 18.00 -20.68 23.38
C LYS A 274 19.03 -20.82 24.51
N LYS A 275 18.69 -21.49 25.61
CA LYS A 275 19.63 -21.79 26.68
C LYS A 275 20.76 -22.68 26.18
N ALA A 276 20.44 -23.76 25.46
CA ALA A 276 21.44 -24.66 24.88
C ALA A 276 22.38 -23.93 23.91
N LEU A 277 21.85 -23.01 23.10
CA LEU A 277 22.66 -22.18 22.21
C LEU A 277 23.59 -21.24 22.99
N ASN A 278 23.11 -20.61 24.06
CA ASN A 278 23.94 -19.76 24.91
C ASN A 278 25.06 -20.55 25.60
N ASP A 279 24.77 -21.75 26.09
CA ASP A 279 25.79 -22.62 26.68
C ASP A 279 26.86 -23.00 25.64
N SER A 280 26.43 -23.37 24.42
CA SER A 280 27.35 -23.63 23.30
C SER A 280 28.19 -22.40 22.91
N LEU A 281 27.60 -21.20 22.93
CA LEU A 281 28.31 -19.95 22.64
C LEU A 281 29.38 -19.66 23.72
N ILE A 282 29.06 -19.90 24.99
CA ILE A 282 30.02 -19.76 26.09
C ILE A 282 31.21 -20.69 25.86
N ASP A 283 30.97 -21.95 25.50
CA ASP A 283 32.03 -22.91 25.24
C ASP A 283 32.87 -22.55 24.01
N TYR A 284 32.24 -22.06 22.93
CA TYR A 284 32.95 -21.52 21.77
C TYR A 284 33.86 -20.33 22.14
N VAL A 285 33.39 -19.42 22.99
CA VAL A 285 34.21 -18.28 23.45
C VAL A 285 35.40 -18.76 24.28
N LYS A 286 35.22 -19.79 25.13
CA LYS A 286 36.34 -20.41 25.87
C LYS A 286 37.37 -21.01 24.92
N GLU A 287 36.93 -21.83 23.96
CA GLU A 287 37.81 -22.46 22.97
C GLU A 287 38.59 -21.41 22.15
N LYS A 288 37.90 -20.35 21.70
CA LYS A 288 38.55 -19.22 21.02
C LYS A 288 39.58 -18.52 21.91
N GLY A 289 39.29 -18.38 23.21
CA GLY A 289 40.24 -17.86 24.20
C GLY A 289 41.49 -18.73 24.32
N GLU A 290 41.31 -20.05 24.42
CA GLU A 290 42.41 -21.02 24.47
C GLU A 290 43.27 -21.01 23.19
N LEU A 291 42.63 -20.94 22.03
CA LEU A 291 43.31 -20.81 20.73
C LEU A 291 44.15 -19.54 20.68
N THR A 292 43.59 -18.40 21.11
CA THR A 292 44.32 -17.12 21.15
C THR A 292 45.54 -17.20 22.08
N CYS A 293 45.42 -17.87 23.22
CA CYS A 293 46.55 -18.12 24.13
C CYS A 293 47.62 -19.00 23.49
N ARG A 294 47.22 -20.06 22.78
CA ARG A 294 48.13 -20.96 22.06
C ARG A 294 48.85 -20.24 20.93
N GLU A 295 48.17 -19.39 20.17
CA GLU A 295 48.76 -18.56 19.11
C GLU A 295 49.80 -17.59 19.68
N LYS A 296 49.49 -16.92 20.79
CA LYS A 296 50.45 -16.04 21.48
C LYS A 296 51.69 -16.81 21.92
N LEU A 297 51.53 -17.99 22.51
CA LEU A 297 52.66 -18.83 22.92
C LEU A 297 53.50 -19.26 21.71
N GLN A 298 52.86 -19.70 20.62
CA GLN A 298 53.54 -20.08 19.39
C GLN A 298 54.35 -18.90 18.81
N LYS A 299 53.80 -17.69 18.87
CA LYS A 299 54.50 -16.48 18.44
C LYS A 299 55.74 -16.20 19.32
N CYS A 300 55.61 -16.27 20.64
CA CYS A 300 56.76 -16.09 21.55
C CYS A 300 57.85 -17.14 21.32
N LEU A 301 57.48 -18.41 21.15
CA LEU A 301 58.45 -19.47 20.84
C LEU A 301 59.15 -19.24 19.50
N LYS A 302 58.44 -18.72 18.50
CA LYS A 302 59.05 -18.37 17.21
C LYS A 302 60.07 -17.24 17.37
N GLU A 303 59.71 -16.18 18.08
CA GLU A 303 60.62 -15.05 18.38
C GLU A 303 61.86 -15.52 19.15
N GLU A 304 61.70 -16.44 20.10
CA GLU A 304 62.82 -17.04 20.84
C GLU A 304 63.74 -17.87 19.93
N VAL A 305 63.19 -18.69 19.04
CA VAL A 305 63.97 -19.45 18.05
C VAL A 305 64.71 -18.53 17.09
N ASP A 306 64.05 -17.48 16.60
CA ASP A 306 64.67 -16.48 15.72
C ASP A 306 65.84 -15.78 16.46
N GLN A 307 65.66 -15.42 17.74
CA GLN A 307 66.74 -14.87 18.57
C GLN A 307 67.90 -15.85 18.79
N MET A 308 67.61 -17.13 19.04
CA MET A 308 68.64 -18.17 19.15
C MET A 308 69.41 -18.34 17.85
N TYR A 309 68.72 -18.27 16.71
CA TYR A 309 69.33 -18.35 15.39
C TYR A 309 70.27 -17.17 15.12
N ASP A 310 69.84 -15.94 15.45
CA ASP A 310 70.67 -14.74 15.32
C ASP A 310 71.90 -14.79 16.23
N ASN A 311 71.74 -15.25 17.48
CA ASN A 311 72.85 -15.45 18.41
C ASN A 311 73.86 -16.47 17.84
N LEU A 312 73.39 -17.62 17.36
CA LEU A 312 74.26 -18.63 16.75
C LEU A 312 74.96 -18.09 15.49
N ALA A 313 74.29 -17.27 14.69
CA ALA A 313 74.89 -16.62 13.53
C ALA A 313 76.00 -15.64 13.95
N SER A 314 75.81 -14.87 15.03
CA SER A 314 76.86 -14.02 15.60
C SER A 314 78.04 -14.83 16.14
N GLU A 315 77.79 -15.88 16.93
CA GLU A 315 78.87 -16.76 17.43
C GLU A 315 79.64 -17.42 16.29
N ARG A 316 78.94 -17.85 15.23
CA ARG A 316 79.59 -18.38 14.03
C ARG A 316 80.45 -17.34 13.33
N ALA A 317 80.01 -16.08 13.25
CA ALA A 317 80.80 -14.99 12.69
C ALA A 317 82.05 -14.71 13.52
N ASP A 318 81.92 -14.70 14.84
CA ASP A 318 83.04 -14.54 15.79
C ASP A 318 84.04 -15.69 15.63
N LEU A 319 83.58 -16.94 15.59
CA LEU A 319 84.42 -18.12 15.36
C LEU A 319 85.16 -18.06 14.02
N LEU A 320 84.50 -17.63 12.95
CA LEU A 320 85.16 -17.43 11.65
C LEU A 320 86.23 -16.32 11.72
N SER A 321 85.98 -15.26 12.49
CA SER A 321 86.98 -14.19 12.68
C SER A 321 88.20 -14.68 13.49
N GLU A 322 87.97 -15.47 14.54
CA GLU A 322 89.03 -16.10 15.33
C GLU A 322 89.82 -17.12 14.49
N GLN A 323 89.15 -17.91 13.66
CA GLN A 323 89.82 -18.81 12.72
C GLN A 323 90.75 -18.02 11.77
N GLN A 324 90.29 -16.92 11.20
CA GLN A 324 91.12 -16.06 10.33
C GLN A 324 92.30 -15.45 11.09
N ASN A 325 92.12 -15.06 12.36
CA ASN A 325 93.21 -14.57 13.19
C ASN A 325 94.24 -15.67 13.50
N LEU A 326 93.79 -16.89 13.81
CA LEU A 326 94.67 -18.05 14.01
C LEU A 326 95.45 -18.42 12.74
N GLU A 327 94.81 -18.39 11.57
CA GLU A 327 95.48 -18.58 10.28
C GLU A 327 96.56 -17.50 10.07
N ARG A 328 96.26 -16.24 10.38
CA ARG A 328 97.25 -15.14 10.34
C ARG A 328 98.43 -15.42 11.28
N TYR A 329 98.18 -15.76 12.55
CA TYR A 329 99.24 -16.08 13.50
C TYR A 329 100.06 -17.30 13.07
N SER A 330 99.43 -18.32 12.48
CA SER A 330 100.14 -19.46 11.92
C SER A 330 101.07 -19.04 10.78
N THR A 331 100.59 -18.20 9.85
CA THR A 331 101.44 -17.70 8.75
C THR A 331 102.60 -16.85 9.25
N GLU A 332 102.38 -16.01 10.26
CA GLU A 332 103.43 -15.21 10.90
C GLU A 332 104.47 -16.10 11.60
N LEU A 333 104.02 -17.12 12.36
CA LEU A 333 104.92 -18.07 13.01
C LEU A 333 105.72 -18.89 11.99
N CYS A 334 105.11 -19.34 10.88
CA CYS A 334 105.82 -19.99 9.78
C CYS A 334 106.91 -19.07 9.21
N ALA A 335 106.58 -17.80 8.91
CA ALA A 335 107.55 -16.84 8.40
C ALA A 335 108.71 -16.59 9.40
N LYS A 336 108.42 -16.54 10.71
CA LYS A 336 109.46 -16.44 11.75
C LYS A 336 110.31 -17.70 11.83
N GLN A 337 109.71 -18.88 11.73
CA GLN A 337 110.41 -20.15 11.71
C GLN A 337 111.34 -20.24 10.50
N ASP A 338 110.87 -19.86 9.31
CA ASP A 338 111.68 -19.82 8.09
C ASP A 338 112.87 -18.86 8.24
N ALA A 339 112.66 -17.67 8.81
CA ALA A 339 113.73 -16.72 9.10
C ALA A 339 114.77 -17.27 10.11
N VAL A 340 114.33 -18.04 11.11
CA VAL A 340 115.25 -18.73 12.06
C VAL A 340 116.02 -19.84 11.36
N VAL A 341 115.37 -20.62 10.49
CA VAL A 341 116.04 -21.67 9.69
C VAL A 341 117.07 -21.04 8.75
N GLU A 342 116.74 -19.94 8.09
CA GLU A 342 117.66 -19.17 7.25
C GLU A 342 118.84 -18.66 8.08
N ALA A 343 118.60 -17.99 9.21
CA ALA A 343 119.66 -17.53 10.10
C ALA A 343 120.56 -18.67 10.61
N LYS A 344 119.97 -19.83 10.94
CA LYS A 344 120.73 -21.04 11.31
C LYS A 344 121.62 -21.51 10.14
N SER A 345 121.11 -21.51 8.92
CA SER A 345 121.89 -21.89 7.73
C SER A 345 123.07 -20.94 7.48
N ILE A 346 122.88 -19.63 7.69
CA ILE A 346 123.94 -18.62 7.62
C ILE A 346 124.99 -18.90 8.68
N LEU A 347 124.60 -19.12 9.93
CA LEU A 347 125.52 -19.45 11.03
C LEU A 347 126.28 -20.77 10.78
N GLU A 348 125.64 -21.77 10.19
CA GLU A 348 126.32 -23.01 9.79
C GLU A 348 127.36 -22.75 8.68
N ALA A 349 127.04 -21.90 7.70
CA ALA A 349 128.00 -21.49 6.66
C ALA A 349 129.16 -20.67 7.24
N GLU A 350 128.91 -19.75 8.17
CA GLU A 350 129.95 -19.00 8.89
C GLU A 350 130.83 -19.92 9.73
N LYS A 351 130.23 -20.87 10.46
CA LYS A 351 130.97 -21.89 11.21
C LYS A 351 131.89 -22.71 10.30
N GLU A 352 131.39 -23.06 9.12
CA GLU A 352 132.15 -23.78 8.11
C GLU A 352 133.29 -22.94 7.52
N ALA A 353 133.05 -21.66 7.22
CA ALA A 353 134.09 -20.72 6.82
C ALA A 353 135.17 -20.55 7.89
N ILE A 354 134.79 -20.43 9.16
CA ILE A 354 135.74 -20.38 10.29
C ILE A 354 136.54 -21.68 10.38
N ARG A 355 135.92 -22.85 10.15
CA ARG A 355 136.62 -24.14 10.09
C ARG A 355 137.70 -24.15 9.01
N ILE A 356 137.37 -23.66 7.81
CA ILE A 356 138.31 -23.53 6.69
C ILE A 356 139.45 -22.56 7.06
N VAL A 357 139.15 -21.36 7.55
CA VAL A 357 140.17 -20.38 7.95
C VAL A 357 141.08 -20.93 9.05
N ARG A 358 140.53 -21.63 10.05
CA ARG A 358 141.34 -22.27 11.10
C ARG A 358 142.28 -23.33 10.53
N SER A 359 141.80 -24.15 9.57
CA SER A 359 142.67 -25.13 8.91
C SER A 359 143.80 -24.45 8.12
N TRP A 360 143.50 -23.33 7.45
CA TRP A 360 144.48 -22.55 6.71
C TRP A 360 145.52 -21.91 7.64
N VAL A 361 145.10 -21.31 8.76
CA VAL A 361 146.01 -20.76 9.79
C VAL A 361 146.88 -21.87 10.39
N ALA A 362 146.33 -23.06 10.64
CA ALA A 362 147.12 -24.18 11.14
C ALA A 362 148.18 -24.63 10.11
N GLU A 363 147.83 -24.63 8.83
CA GLU A 363 148.76 -24.95 7.75
C GLU A 363 149.84 -23.88 7.55
N GLU A 364 149.47 -22.60 7.64
CA GLU A 364 150.40 -21.47 7.62
C GLU A 364 151.34 -21.50 8.84
N ALA A 365 150.84 -21.86 10.02
CA ALA A 365 151.66 -22.05 11.22
C ALA A 365 152.68 -23.20 11.04
N MET A 366 152.29 -24.31 10.40
CA MET A 366 153.24 -25.37 10.03
C MET A 366 154.28 -24.88 9.02
N GLN A 367 153.89 -24.06 8.03
CA GLN A 367 154.83 -23.44 7.11
C GLN A 367 155.79 -22.49 7.81
N ILE A 368 155.31 -21.65 8.72
CA ILE A 368 156.15 -20.74 9.52
C ILE A 368 157.11 -21.55 10.40
N GLN A 369 156.66 -22.66 11.00
CA GLN A 369 157.51 -23.53 11.80
C GLN A 369 158.57 -24.23 10.94
N SER A 370 158.24 -24.67 9.73
CA SER A 370 159.23 -25.19 8.78
C SER A 370 160.24 -24.12 8.33
N ARG A 371 159.81 -22.86 8.16
CA ARG A 371 160.70 -21.72 7.88
C ARG A 371 161.57 -21.38 9.10
N ALA A 372 161.04 -21.50 10.32
CA ALA A 372 161.78 -21.28 11.55
C ALA A 372 162.86 -22.36 11.74
N ASP A 373 162.57 -23.63 11.47
CA ASP A 373 163.57 -24.72 11.46
C ASP A 373 164.69 -24.46 10.44
N VAL A 374 164.34 -23.95 9.26
CA VAL A 374 165.35 -23.53 8.25
C VAL A 374 166.21 -22.38 8.76
N LEU A 375 165.63 -21.39 9.44
CA LEU A 375 166.39 -20.28 10.03
C LEU A 375 167.28 -20.75 11.21
N GLU A 376 166.82 -21.69 12.02
CA GLU A 376 167.61 -22.29 13.10
C GLU A 376 168.82 -23.06 12.54
N GLN A 377 168.66 -23.79 11.42
CA GLN A 377 169.77 -24.41 10.71
C GLN A 377 170.76 -23.41 10.09
N VAL A 378 170.29 -22.22 9.68
CA VAL A 378 171.16 -21.14 9.18
C VAL A 378 171.95 -20.48 10.31
N VAL A 379 171.35 -20.31 11.50
CA VAL A 379 172.04 -19.78 12.69
C VAL A 379 173.11 -20.74 13.20
N LEU A 380 172.88 -22.05 13.12
CA LEU A 380 173.88 -23.07 13.50
C LEU A 380 175.08 -23.13 12.53
N ARG A 381 174.94 -22.70 11.27
CA ARG A 381 176.06 -22.57 10.31
C ARG A 381 176.95 -21.35 10.53
N TRP A 382 176.49 -20.33 11.26
CA TRP A 382 177.24 -19.07 11.43
C TRP A 382 178.30 -19.10 12.55
N ARG A 383 178.40 -20.18 13.34
CA ARG A 383 179.32 -20.27 14.50
C ARG A 383 180.66 -20.99 14.21
N TYR A 384 180.93 -21.46 12.98
CA TYR A 384 182.16 -22.19 12.63
C TYR A 384 182.66 -21.88 11.18
N ASN A 385 183.13 -20.66 10.91
CA ASN A 385 184.35 -20.39 10.12
C ASN A 385 184.51 -18.91 9.76
N SER A 386 185.54 -18.31 10.35
CA SER A 386 186.19 -17.10 9.90
C SER A 386 187.22 -17.44 8.81
N GLY A 387 187.26 -16.72 7.69
CA GLY A 387 188.44 -16.67 6.83
C GLY A 387 188.20 -16.60 5.33
N SER A 388 188.59 -15.45 4.75
CA SER A 388 188.82 -15.15 3.32
C SER A 388 187.61 -14.77 2.43
N GLY A 389 187.73 -13.60 1.80
CA GLY A 389 187.50 -13.49 0.35
C GLY A 389 186.20 -12.88 -0.18
N HIS A 390 186.26 -11.55 -0.40
CA HIS A 390 185.73 -10.80 -1.58
C HIS A 390 184.22 -10.57 -1.80
N SER A 391 183.88 -9.27 -1.75
CA SER A 391 183.04 -8.42 -2.62
C SER A 391 182.21 -9.04 -3.75
N GLN A 392 180.93 -8.65 -3.87
CA GLN A 392 180.44 -7.57 -4.75
C GLN A 392 178.89 -7.47 -4.78
N ASN A 393 178.42 -6.28 -5.18
CA ASN A 393 177.05 -5.75 -5.23
C ASN A 393 176.12 -6.39 -6.28
N PHE A 394 174.79 -6.19 -6.15
CA PHE A 394 173.77 -5.85 -7.19
C PHE A 394 172.38 -5.79 -6.49
N SER A 395 171.75 -4.64 -6.23
CA SER A 395 170.87 -3.82 -7.08
C SER A 395 169.78 -4.55 -7.87
N SER A 396 168.50 -4.25 -7.60
CA SER A 396 167.51 -3.59 -8.52
C SER A 396 166.07 -4.16 -8.43
N ASN A 397 165.09 -3.25 -8.20
CA ASN A 397 163.78 -3.12 -8.89
C ASN A 397 162.77 -4.31 -8.91
N SER A 398 161.44 -4.16 -8.99
CA SER A 398 160.48 -3.05 -9.12
C SER A 398 159.04 -3.59 -9.09
N LYS A 399 158.10 -2.81 -8.51
CA LYS A 399 156.75 -2.41 -9.00
C LYS A 399 155.58 -3.40 -9.30
N CYS A 400 154.40 -2.85 -8.93
CA CYS A 400 153.03 -2.88 -9.53
C CYS A 400 152.12 -4.09 -9.20
N SER A 401 151.01 -3.87 -8.47
CA SER A 401 149.63 -3.45 -8.89
C SER A 401 148.74 -4.71 -8.97
N ASP A 402 147.53 -4.82 -8.41
CA ASP A 402 146.53 -3.88 -7.86
C ASP A 402 145.91 -4.42 -6.55
#